data_AF-A0A8T5S5X7-F1
#
_entry.id   AF-A0A8T5S5X7-F1
#
_cell.length_a   1.000
_cell.length_b   1.000
_cell.length_c   1.000
_cell.angle_alpha   90.00
_cell.angle_beta   90.00
_cell.angle_gamma   90.00
#
_symmetry.space_group_name_H-M   'P 1'
#
loop_
_entity.id
_entity.type
_entity.pdbx_description
1 polymer ?
#
loop_
_entity_poly.entity_id
_entity_poly.type
_entity_poly.pdbx_seq_one_letter_code
_entity_poly.pdbx_strand_id
1 'polypeptide(L)'
;MSSQIKFGLKNNAEAVVGAVSRKREFYLVVQNHQGYHLPQVKVMLTGPPKIKILIRTERYGGIVDGKSKSRLFSIIPKAEGVFNLTATLSSRNIILLIIPIEVRVGNFQKPSELIAQVVPPVSPKPITKINCPFCGEKIDSDVKFCPICGSRLEELQKEEEKAKICPNCGQELPLNAKFCAKCGVKVVDLN
;
A
#
# COMPACT_ATOMS: atom_id res chain seq x y z
N MET A 1 -4.21 -23.46 19.84
CA MET A 1 -3.41 -24.56 19.28
C MET A 1 -3.16 -24.26 17.81
N SER A 2 -2.03 -23.64 17.47
CA SER A 2 -1.70 -23.32 16.08
C SER A 2 -1.48 -24.62 15.30
N SER A 3 -2.10 -24.76 14.13
CA SER A 3 -1.91 -25.92 13.25
C SER A 3 -0.44 -26.03 12.86
N GLN A 4 0.21 -27.16 13.16
CA GLN A 4 1.61 -27.44 12.78
C GLN A 4 1.75 -27.97 11.34
N ILE A 5 0.72 -27.81 10.51
CA ILE A 5 0.77 -28.14 9.09
C ILE A 5 1.41 -26.97 8.33
N LYS A 6 2.47 -27.24 7.56
CA LYS A 6 2.99 -26.27 6.59
C LYS A 6 2.36 -26.54 5.23
N PHE A 7 1.65 -25.56 4.69
CA PHE A 7 0.94 -25.66 3.43
C PHE A 7 1.25 -24.44 2.56
N GLY A 8 1.68 -24.66 1.31
CA GLY A 8 2.06 -23.57 0.41
C GLY A 8 2.69 -24.04 -0.88
N LEU A 9 3.26 -23.09 -1.64
CA LEU A 9 4.00 -23.40 -2.86
C LEU A 9 5.31 -24.13 -2.53
N LYS A 10 5.69 -25.05 -3.42
CA LYS A 10 6.98 -25.74 -3.32
C LYS A 10 8.14 -24.74 -3.31
N ASN A 11 9.19 -25.06 -2.56
CA ASN A 11 10.38 -24.23 -2.37
C ASN A 11 10.07 -22.86 -1.71
N ASN A 12 8.98 -22.74 -0.96
CA ASN A 12 8.55 -21.49 -0.33
C ASN A 12 8.39 -20.32 -1.31
N ALA A 13 8.02 -20.61 -2.56
CA ALA A 13 7.76 -19.55 -3.54
C ALA A 13 6.62 -18.64 -3.05
N GLU A 14 6.77 -17.33 -3.23
CA GLU A 14 5.75 -16.36 -2.81
C GLU A 14 4.54 -16.32 -3.76
N ALA A 15 4.76 -16.60 -5.04
CA ALA A 15 3.73 -16.47 -6.07
C ALA A 15 3.96 -17.44 -7.24
N VAL A 16 2.90 -17.72 -7.98
CA VAL A 16 2.95 -18.38 -9.29
C VAL A 16 3.12 -17.31 -10.37
N VAL A 17 4.28 -17.26 -11.00
CA VAL A 17 4.55 -16.35 -12.12
C VAL A 17 4.21 -17.02 -13.44
N GLY A 18 3.47 -16.34 -14.31
CA GLY A 18 3.06 -16.85 -15.63
C GLY A 18 2.85 -15.75 -16.66
N ALA A 19 2.41 -16.15 -17.85
CA ALA A 19 2.06 -15.25 -18.95
C ALA A 19 0.63 -15.51 -19.43
N VAL A 20 0.01 -14.50 -20.04
CA VAL A 20 -1.35 -14.60 -20.58
C VAL A 20 -1.43 -15.72 -21.62
N SER A 21 -2.50 -16.50 -21.56
CA SER A 21 -2.78 -17.61 -22.48
C SER A 21 -1.72 -18.71 -22.52
N ARG A 22 -0.76 -18.72 -21.57
CA ARG A 22 0.24 -19.78 -21.43
C ARG A 22 -0.11 -20.66 -20.25
N LYS A 23 -0.07 -21.98 -20.48
CA LYS A 23 -0.20 -22.97 -19.41
C LYS A 23 0.94 -22.78 -18.42
N ARG A 24 0.60 -22.67 -17.14
CA ARG A 24 1.56 -22.66 -16.03
C ARG A 24 1.31 -23.83 -15.11
N GLU A 25 2.40 -24.42 -14.66
CA GLU A 25 2.45 -25.56 -13.77
C GLU A 25 3.19 -25.17 -12.50
N PHE A 26 2.65 -25.59 -11.35
CA PHE A 26 3.25 -25.33 -10.05
C PHE A 26 2.88 -26.44 -9.07
N TYR A 27 3.65 -26.57 -7.99
CA TYR A 27 3.42 -27.59 -6.99
C TYR A 27 2.98 -26.96 -5.68
N LEU A 28 1.93 -27.53 -5.07
CA LEU A 28 1.60 -27.26 -3.68
C LEU A 28 2.13 -28.37 -2.79
N VAL A 29 2.70 -28.01 -1.66
CA VAL A 29 3.31 -28.91 -0.68
C VAL A 29 2.52 -28.87 0.61
N VAL A 30 2.25 -30.04 1.17
CA VAL A 30 1.69 -30.20 2.51
C VAL A 30 2.73 -30.95 3.34
N GLN A 31 3.16 -30.35 4.45
CA GLN A 31 4.04 -30.98 5.43
C GLN A 31 3.31 -31.15 6.74
N ASN A 32 3.29 -32.37 7.25
CA ASN A 32 2.63 -32.72 8.50
C ASN A 32 3.67 -32.75 9.64
N HIS A 33 3.44 -31.96 10.68
CA HIS A 33 4.23 -32.00 11.92
C HIS A 33 3.32 -31.93 13.15
N GLN A 34 2.11 -32.49 13.06
CA GLN A 34 1.11 -32.40 14.13
C GLN A 34 1.27 -33.50 15.21
N GLY A 35 2.23 -34.42 15.05
CA GLY A 35 2.43 -35.56 15.94
C GLY A 35 1.56 -36.78 15.62
N TYR A 36 0.76 -36.74 14.54
CA TYR A 36 -0.10 -37.85 14.12
C TYR A 36 -0.27 -37.90 12.60
N HIS A 37 -0.69 -39.05 12.08
CA HIS A 37 -0.94 -39.25 10.65
C HIS A 37 -2.17 -38.46 10.15
N LEU A 38 -2.01 -37.77 9.02
CA LEU A 38 -3.09 -37.05 8.31
C LEU A 38 -3.67 -37.92 7.18
N PRO A 39 -4.86 -38.52 7.34
CA PRO A 39 -5.47 -39.37 6.32
C PRO A 39 -6.21 -38.56 5.24
N GLN A 40 -6.36 -39.16 4.04
CA GLN A 40 -7.25 -38.66 2.98
C GLN A 40 -7.08 -37.17 2.68
N VAL A 41 -5.83 -36.70 2.64
CA VAL A 41 -5.52 -35.29 2.40
C VAL A 41 -5.85 -34.94 0.95
N LYS A 42 -6.56 -33.82 0.78
CA LYS A 42 -7.01 -33.28 -0.51
C LYS A 42 -6.83 -31.77 -0.52
N VAL A 43 -6.36 -31.25 -1.65
CA VAL A 43 -6.26 -29.81 -1.90
C VAL A 43 -7.16 -29.44 -3.06
N MET A 44 -7.95 -28.39 -2.89
CA MET A 44 -8.81 -27.82 -3.93
C MET A 44 -8.44 -26.36 -4.18
N LEU A 45 -8.37 -25.97 -5.45
CA LEU A 45 -8.17 -24.59 -5.88
C LEU A 45 -9.49 -23.96 -6.35
N THR A 46 -9.75 -22.75 -5.89
CA THR A 46 -10.74 -21.84 -6.48
C THR A 46 -10.06 -20.53 -6.86
N GLY A 47 -10.70 -19.71 -7.69
CA GLY A 47 -10.09 -18.47 -8.17
C GLY A 47 -11.01 -17.66 -9.07
N PRO A 48 -10.58 -16.45 -9.45
CA PRO A 48 -11.37 -15.55 -10.28
C PRO A 48 -11.52 -16.08 -11.71
N PRO A 49 -12.55 -15.63 -12.47
CA PRO A 49 -12.82 -16.09 -13.84
C PRO A 49 -11.69 -15.78 -14.84
N LYS A 50 -10.80 -14.85 -14.48
CA LYS A 50 -9.60 -14.48 -15.24
C LYS A 50 -8.48 -15.52 -15.16
N ILE A 51 -8.56 -16.51 -14.27
CA ILE A 51 -7.63 -17.64 -14.20
C ILE A 51 -8.40 -18.93 -14.51
N LYS A 52 -8.09 -19.58 -15.63
CA LYS A 52 -8.63 -20.92 -15.93
C LYS A 52 -7.83 -21.95 -15.14
N ILE A 53 -8.45 -22.57 -14.14
CA ILE A 53 -7.84 -23.66 -13.38
C ILE A 53 -8.05 -24.97 -14.16
N LEU A 54 -6.95 -25.62 -14.58
CA LEU A 54 -7.00 -26.88 -15.32
C LEU A 54 -7.04 -28.09 -14.38
N ILE A 55 -6.24 -28.05 -13.31
CA ILE A 55 -6.25 -29.07 -12.25
C ILE A 55 -6.85 -28.41 -11.03
N ARG A 56 -8.14 -28.67 -10.77
CA ARG A 56 -8.87 -28.04 -9.67
C ARG A 56 -8.64 -28.73 -8.32
N THR A 57 -8.42 -30.04 -8.32
CA THR A 57 -8.36 -30.82 -7.08
C THR A 57 -7.34 -31.92 -7.21
N GLU A 58 -6.50 -32.08 -6.18
CA GLU A 58 -5.50 -33.13 -6.09
C GLU A 58 -5.61 -33.90 -4.78
N ARG A 59 -5.39 -35.20 -4.86
CA ARG A 59 -5.39 -36.11 -3.70
C ARG A 59 -3.95 -36.43 -3.30
N TYR A 60 -3.63 -36.13 -2.05
CA TYR A 60 -2.33 -36.40 -1.44
C TYR A 60 -2.32 -37.77 -0.73
N GLY A 61 -3.50 -38.28 -0.39
CA GLY A 61 -3.66 -39.52 0.37
C GLY A 61 -3.26 -39.32 1.84
N GLY A 62 -2.74 -40.36 2.49
CA GLY A 62 -2.20 -40.25 3.85
C GLY A 62 -0.85 -39.53 3.89
N ILE A 63 -0.63 -38.66 4.88
CA ILE A 63 0.64 -38.00 5.16
C ILE A 63 1.03 -38.32 6.61
N VAL A 64 2.05 -39.16 6.79
CA VAL A 64 2.59 -39.51 8.11
C VAL A 64 3.22 -38.27 8.76
N ASP A 65 3.26 -38.24 10.08
CA ASP A 65 3.95 -37.18 10.82
C ASP A 65 5.42 -37.06 10.40
N GLY A 66 5.93 -35.82 10.38
CA GLY A 66 7.27 -35.47 9.90
C GLY A 66 7.49 -35.63 8.38
N LYS A 67 6.45 -35.99 7.60
CA LYS A 67 6.56 -36.17 6.14
C LYS A 67 5.88 -35.05 5.37
N SER A 68 6.31 -34.91 4.11
CA SER A 68 5.72 -33.99 3.17
C SER A 68 5.30 -34.69 1.89
N LYS A 69 4.28 -34.15 1.23
CA LYS A 69 3.86 -34.55 -0.12
C LYS A 69 3.62 -33.32 -0.97
N SER A 70 3.87 -33.47 -2.27
CA SER A 70 3.62 -32.42 -3.25
C SER A 70 2.76 -32.93 -4.40
N ARG A 71 1.94 -32.06 -4.99
CA ARG A 71 1.12 -32.35 -6.17
C ARG A 71 1.17 -31.20 -7.15
N LEU A 72 1.11 -31.57 -8.42
CA LEU A 72 1.10 -30.65 -9.54
C LEU A 72 -0.30 -30.04 -9.70
N PHE A 73 -0.33 -28.72 -9.84
CA PHE A 73 -1.49 -27.97 -10.26
C PHE A 73 -1.17 -27.23 -11.55
N SER A 74 -2.19 -26.94 -12.34
CA SER A 74 -2.03 -26.22 -13.60
C SER A 74 -3.14 -25.21 -13.83
N ILE A 75 -2.76 -24.06 -14.37
CA ILE A 75 -3.63 -22.93 -14.68
C ILE A 75 -3.29 -22.35 -16.06
N ILE A 76 -4.23 -21.61 -16.65
CA ILE A 76 -4.02 -20.71 -17.79
C ILE A 76 -4.58 -19.33 -17.41
N PRO A 77 -3.74 -18.32 -17.21
CA PRO A 77 -4.19 -16.95 -17.05
C PRO A 77 -4.82 -16.40 -18.34
N LYS A 78 -5.91 -15.64 -18.23
CA LYS A 78 -6.61 -15.04 -19.37
C LYS A 78 -6.40 -13.53 -19.51
N ALA A 79 -5.82 -12.89 -18.49
CA ALA A 79 -5.55 -11.45 -18.47
C ALA A 79 -4.26 -11.19 -17.69
N GLU A 80 -3.63 -10.06 -17.97
CA GLU A 80 -2.50 -9.54 -17.18
C GLU A 80 -2.98 -9.06 -15.81
N GLY A 81 -2.09 -9.09 -14.82
CA GLY A 81 -2.39 -8.62 -13.47
C GLY A 81 -1.90 -9.54 -12.37
N VAL A 82 -2.28 -9.18 -11.14
CA VAL A 82 -2.09 -9.98 -9.93
C VAL A 82 -3.45 -10.55 -9.52
N PHE A 83 -3.52 -11.86 -9.36
CA PHE A 83 -4.75 -12.58 -9.01
C PHE A 83 -4.50 -13.48 -7.80
N ASN A 84 -5.52 -13.71 -6.98
CA ASN A 84 -5.44 -14.66 -5.89
C ASN A 84 -6.26 -15.91 -6.20
N LEU A 85 -5.61 -17.07 -6.13
CA LEU A 85 -6.30 -18.34 -5.99
C LEU A 85 -6.52 -18.61 -4.50
N THR A 86 -7.54 -19.40 -4.18
CA THR A 86 -7.76 -19.91 -2.83
C THR A 86 -7.46 -21.40 -2.83
N ALA A 87 -6.46 -21.80 -2.06
CA ALA A 87 -6.11 -23.20 -1.86
C ALA A 87 -6.70 -23.71 -0.55
N THR A 88 -7.64 -24.64 -0.64
CA THR A 88 -8.31 -25.25 0.50
C THR A 88 -7.71 -26.63 0.76
N LEU A 89 -7.06 -26.80 1.91
CA LEU A 89 -6.56 -28.08 2.40
C LEU A 89 -7.61 -28.75 3.27
N SER A 90 -7.87 -30.04 3.02
CA SER A 90 -8.81 -30.85 3.79
C SER A 90 -8.26 -32.24 4.10
N SER A 91 -8.72 -32.84 5.19
CA SER A 91 -8.50 -34.24 5.56
C SER A 91 -9.84 -34.85 5.94
N ARG A 92 -10.17 -36.03 5.40
CA ARG A 92 -11.49 -36.67 5.59
C ARG A 92 -12.67 -35.72 5.35
N ASN A 93 -12.55 -34.87 4.33
CA ASN A 93 -13.51 -33.80 3.97
C ASN A 93 -13.70 -32.67 5.01
N ILE A 94 -12.91 -32.63 6.08
CA ILE A 94 -12.86 -31.52 7.02
C ILE A 94 -11.81 -30.53 6.54
N ILE A 95 -12.15 -29.25 6.43
CA ILE A 95 -11.22 -28.18 6.04
C ILE A 95 -10.25 -27.95 7.20
N LEU A 96 -8.96 -27.96 6.90
CA LEU A 96 -7.87 -27.73 7.86
C LEU A 96 -7.28 -26.34 7.73
N LEU A 97 -6.98 -25.92 6.50
CA LEU A 97 -6.36 -24.64 6.19
C LEU A 97 -6.91 -24.09 4.88
N ILE A 98 -6.98 -22.76 4.79
CA ILE A 98 -7.28 -22.04 3.56
C ILE A 98 -6.19 -20.99 3.42
N ILE A 99 -5.47 -21.01 2.30
CA ILE A 99 -4.42 -20.02 2.02
C ILE A 99 -4.65 -19.36 0.66
N PRO A 100 -4.39 -18.05 0.53
CA PRO A 100 -4.31 -17.41 -0.77
C PRO A 100 -3.01 -17.82 -1.48
N ILE A 101 -3.08 -18.02 -2.79
CA ILE A 101 -1.92 -18.22 -3.67
C ILE A 101 -1.93 -17.11 -4.70
N GLU A 102 -0.95 -16.22 -4.62
CA GLU A 102 -0.80 -15.11 -5.56
C GLU A 102 -0.33 -15.64 -6.93
N VAL A 103 -0.96 -15.17 -8.00
CA VAL A 103 -0.61 -15.44 -9.39
C VAL A 103 -0.27 -14.11 -10.06
N ARG A 104 0.97 -13.95 -10.50
CA ARG A 104 1.47 -12.76 -11.22
C ARG A 104 1.54 -13.07 -12.70
N VAL A 105 0.89 -12.26 -13.53
CA VAL A 105 0.76 -12.49 -14.98
C VAL A 105 1.23 -11.26 -15.73
N GLY A 106 2.28 -11.41 -16.53
CA GLY A 106 2.94 -10.29 -17.22
C GLY A 106 4.01 -9.60 -16.36
N ASN A 107 4.45 -8.42 -16.78
CA ASN A 107 5.49 -7.65 -16.10
C ASN A 107 4.92 -6.82 -14.94
N PHE A 108 4.40 -7.50 -13.92
CA PHE A 108 4.11 -6.84 -12.65
C PHE A 108 5.34 -6.97 -11.77
N GLN A 109 6.17 -5.92 -11.79
CA GLN A 109 6.93 -5.60 -10.58
C GLN A 109 5.87 -5.48 -9.48
N LYS A 110 6.05 -6.23 -8.37
CA LYS A 110 5.46 -5.85 -7.07
C LYS A 110 5.64 -4.32 -7.02
N PRO A 111 4.67 -3.51 -6.60
CA PRO A 111 5.03 -2.17 -6.15
C PRO A 111 6.07 -2.43 -5.06
N SER A 112 7.35 -2.42 -5.43
CA SER A 112 8.49 -2.33 -4.55
C SER A 112 8.10 -1.13 -3.75
N GLU A 113 7.65 -1.40 -2.51
CA GLU A 113 7.02 -0.44 -1.59
C GLU A 113 7.42 0.93 -2.06
N LEU A 114 6.54 1.56 -2.86
CA LEU A 114 6.84 2.87 -3.41
C LEU A 114 7.18 3.62 -2.16
N ILE A 115 8.47 3.96 -2.06
CA ILE A 115 9.15 4.48 -0.89
C ILE A 115 8.05 5.10 -0.07
N ALA A 116 7.67 4.48 1.05
CA ALA A 116 6.94 5.21 2.06
C ALA A 116 7.88 6.38 2.28
N GLN A 117 7.60 7.49 1.58
CA GLN A 117 8.34 8.70 1.73
C GLN A 117 8.07 8.92 3.18
N VAL A 118 9.13 8.71 3.95
CA VAL A 118 9.26 9.21 5.28
C VAL A 118 9.05 10.71 5.07
N VAL A 119 7.78 11.12 5.03
CA VAL A 119 7.42 12.42 5.52
C VAL A 119 7.92 12.30 6.95
N PRO A 120 9.02 12.99 7.31
CA PRO A 120 9.50 12.93 8.68
C PRO A 120 8.29 13.22 9.57
N PRO A 121 8.12 12.52 10.71
CA PRO A 121 7.02 12.82 11.61
C PRO A 121 7.11 14.33 11.90
N VAL A 122 6.18 15.10 11.32
CA VAL A 122 6.08 16.52 11.59
C VAL A 122 5.70 16.54 13.06
N SER A 123 6.70 16.86 13.88
CA SER A 123 6.52 17.11 15.30
C SER A 123 5.36 18.09 15.41
N PRO A 124 4.31 17.80 16.22
CA PRO A 124 3.26 18.78 16.40
C PRO A 124 3.91 20.03 16.98
N LYS A 125 4.01 21.09 16.16
CA LYS A 125 4.24 22.43 16.69
C LYS A 125 3.14 22.70 17.71
N PRO A 126 3.42 23.36 18.83
CA PRO A 126 2.38 23.69 19.80
C PRO A 126 1.33 24.57 19.10
N ILE A 127 0.17 23.98 18.80
CA ILE A 127 -0.95 24.66 18.19
C ILE A 127 -1.61 25.49 19.30
N THR A 128 -1.40 26.80 19.26
CA THR A 128 -2.12 27.73 20.12
C THR A 128 -3.55 27.85 19.62
N LYS A 129 -4.53 27.60 20.50
CA LYS A 129 -5.94 27.77 20.17
C LYS A 129 -6.35 29.23 20.35
N ILE A 130 -6.99 29.80 19.34
CA ILE A 130 -7.59 31.14 19.37
C ILE A 130 -9.11 31.02 19.33
N ASN A 131 -9.82 32.01 19.87
CA ASN A 131 -11.26 32.09 19.65
C ASN A 131 -11.50 32.78 18.30
N CYS A 132 -12.39 32.20 17.50
CA CYS A 132 -12.83 32.80 16.26
C CYS A 132 -13.47 34.18 16.55
N PRO A 133 -13.03 35.27 15.90
CA PRO A 133 -13.58 36.60 16.16
C PRO A 133 -15.03 36.76 15.65
N PHE A 134 -15.50 35.85 14.79
CA PHE A 134 -16.83 35.94 14.18
C PHE A 134 -17.89 35.10 14.89
N CYS A 135 -17.55 33.93 15.41
CA CYS A 135 -18.51 33.06 16.12
C CYS A 135 -18.13 32.74 17.57
N GLY A 136 -16.94 33.15 18.02
CA GLY A 136 -16.47 32.93 19.39
C GLY A 136 -15.88 31.54 19.67
N GLU A 137 -15.97 30.59 18.73
CA GLU A 137 -15.57 29.20 18.95
C GLU A 137 -14.05 29.02 18.96
N LYS A 138 -13.54 28.08 19.77
CA LYS A 138 -12.09 27.81 19.86
C LYS A 138 -11.60 27.01 18.66
N ILE A 139 -10.64 27.58 17.93
CA ILE A 139 -10.07 27.04 16.70
C ILE A 139 -8.55 27.12 16.74
N ASP A 140 -7.90 26.38 15.86
CA ASP A 140 -6.44 26.37 15.76
C ASP A 140 -5.94 27.65 15.07
N SER A 141 -4.83 28.22 15.54
CA SER A 141 -4.32 29.53 15.05
C SER A 141 -3.79 29.52 13.61
N ASP A 142 -3.61 28.34 13.01
CA ASP A 142 -3.10 28.15 11.64
C ASP A 142 -4.21 27.94 10.60
N VAL A 143 -5.48 27.91 11.02
CA VAL A 143 -6.60 27.69 10.10
C VAL A 143 -6.94 28.96 9.33
N LYS A 144 -6.98 28.83 8.01
CA LYS A 144 -7.31 29.92 7.07
C LYS A 144 -8.80 30.28 7.07
N PHE A 145 -9.64 29.33 7.47
CA PHE A 145 -11.09 29.47 7.56
C PHE A 145 -11.55 28.84 8.86
N CYS A 146 -12.50 29.46 9.53
CA CYS A 146 -13.13 28.86 10.70
C CYS A 146 -13.93 27.62 10.27
N PRO A 147 -13.63 26.41 10.79
CA PRO A 147 -14.37 25.21 10.43
C PRO A 147 -15.82 25.21 10.94
N ILE A 148 -16.17 26.15 11.82
CA ILE A 148 -17.49 26.22 12.46
C ILE A 148 -18.42 27.19 11.74
N CYS A 149 -17.97 28.41 11.46
CA CYS A 149 -18.80 29.43 10.81
C CYS A 149 -18.42 29.73 9.36
N GLY A 150 -17.32 29.16 8.85
CA GLY A 150 -16.85 29.38 7.48
C GLY A 150 -16.15 30.71 7.23
N SER A 151 -16.08 31.61 8.24
CA SER A 151 -15.41 32.90 8.08
C SER A 151 -13.93 32.74 7.78
N ARG A 152 -13.43 33.53 6.83
CA ARG A 152 -12.01 33.58 6.44
C ARG A 152 -11.20 34.35 7.50
N LEU A 153 -10.09 33.78 7.94
CA LEU A 153 -9.26 34.28 9.06
C LEU A 153 -7.89 34.83 8.61
N GLU A 154 -7.60 34.75 7.31
CA GLU A 154 -6.30 35.10 6.69
C GLU A 154 -5.88 36.58 6.82
N GLU A 155 -6.68 37.45 7.45
CA GLU A 155 -6.38 38.88 7.57
C GLU A 155 -5.64 39.27 8.87
N LEU A 156 -5.38 38.34 9.79
CA LEU A 156 -4.70 38.63 11.07
C LEU A 156 -3.22 38.19 11.12
N GLN A 157 -2.65 37.73 10.00
CA GLN A 157 -1.24 37.31 9.91
C GLN A 157 -0.48 38.11 8.83
N LYS A 158 -0.62 39.44 8.86
CA LYS A 158 0.26 40.34 8.08
C LYS A 158 0.95 41.32 9.00
N GLU A 159 2.02 40.84 9.62
CA GLU A 159 3.09 41.58 10.30
C GLU A 159 4.16 40.50 10.54
N GLU A 160 5.39 40.50 10.02
CA GLU A 160 6.23 41.53 9.44
C GLU A 160 7.16 40.86 8.39
N GLU A 161 6.92 41.04 7.09
CA GLU A 161 7.96 40.78 6.09
C GLU A 161 8.64 42.11 5.77
N LYS A 162 9.82 42.32 6.37
CA LYS A 162 10.68 43.50 6.20
C LYS A 162 10.81 43.90 4.73
N ALA A 163 10.21 45.01 4.32
CA ALA A 163 10.31 45.54 2.97
C ALA A 163 11.71 46.15 2.70
N LYS A 164 12.19 46.04 1.45
CA LYS A 164 13.34 46.83 0.95
C LYS A 164 12.81 48.09 0.29
N ILE A 165 13.53 49.20 0.41
CA ILE A 165 13.15 50.46 -0.25
C ILE A 165 13.86 50.56 -1.60
N CYS A 166 13.12 50.95 -2.65
CA CYS A 166 13.69 51.20 -3.96
C CYS A 166 14.67 52.39 -3.91
N PRO A 167 15.94 52.23 -4.31
CA PRO A 167 16.93 53.31 -4.21
C PRO A 167 16.66 54.49 -5.16
N ASN A 168 15.84 54.30 -6.21
CA ASN A 168 15.57 55.34 -7.20
C ASN A 168 14.29 56.13 -6.93
N CYS A 169 13.25 55.51 -6.37
CA CYS A 169 11.93 56.17 -6.20
C CYS A 169 11.36 56.11 -4.79
N GLY A 170 12.07 55.50 -3.84
CA GLY A 170 11.65 55.40 -2.43
C GLY A 170 10.47 54.46 -2.18
N GLN A 171 9.97 53.74 -3.19
CA GLN A 171 8.86 52.81 -3.03
C GLN A 171 9.30 51.58 -2.22
N GLU A 172 8.46 51.16 -1.28
CA GLU A 172 8.62 49.88 -0.58
C GLU A 172 8.39 48.70 -1.54
N LEU A 173 9.33 47.76 -1.52
CA LEU A 173 9.36 46.58 -2.36
C LEU A 173 9.50 45.32 -1.49
N PRO A 174 8.91 44.20 -1.91
CA PRO A 174 9.12 42.93 -1.24
C PRO A 174 10.59 42.50 -1.38
N LEU A 175 11.11 41.73 -0.40
CA LEU A 175 12.53 41.33 -0.33
C LEU A 175 13.07 40.66 -1.60
N ASN A 176 12.17 39.99 -2.33
CA ASN A 176 12.47 39.19 -3.50
C ASN A 176 12.26 39.96 -4.82
N ALA A 177 11.92 41.26 -4.76
CA ALA A 177 11.72 42.09 -5.94
C ALA A 177 13.04 42.31 -6.68
N LYS A 178 13.17 41.74 -7.88
CA LYS A 178 14.33 41.97 -8.77
C LYS A 178 14.24 43.30 -9.51
N PHE A 179 13.03 43.87 -9.63
CA PHE A 179 12.76 45.12 -10.31
C PHE A 179 11.70 45.91 -9.54
N CYS A 180 11.79 47.23 -9.54
CA CYS A 180 10.78 48.10 -8.96
C CYS A 180 9.53 48.13 -9.83
N ALA A 181 8.39 47.74 -9.29
CA ALA A 181 7.11 47.77 -10.01
C ALA A 181 6.64 49.18 -10.40
N LYS A 182 7.17 50.23 -9.73
CA LYS A 182 6.77 51.62 -9.97
C LYS A 182 7.64 52.32 -11.00
N CYS A 183 8.96 52.18 -10.91
CA CYS A 183 9.90 52.90 -11.78
C CYS A 183 10.67 52.00 -12.75
N GLY A 184 10.49 50.68 -12.68
CA GLY A 184 11.15 49.72 -13.58
C GLY A 184 12.64 49.47 -13.32
N VAL A 185 13.26 50.18 -12.37
CA VAL A 185 14.69 50.03 -12.07
C VAL A 185 14.97 48.64 -11.47
N LYS A 186 16.06 48.02 -11.88
CA LYS A 186 16.52 46.76 -11.29
C LYS A 186 16.99 47.00 -9.85
N VAL A 187 16.46 46.22 -8.92
CA VAL A 187 16.88 46.25 -7.52
C VAL A 187 18.08 45.30 -7.40
N VAL A 188 19.26 45.87 -7.25
CA VAL A 188 20.49 45.12 -6.98
C VAL A 188 20.63 44.96 -5.48
N ASP A 189 20.78 43.72 -5.02
CA ASP A 189 21.10 43.42 -3.62
C ASP A 189 22.51 43.96 -3.34
N LEU A 190 22.60 45.09 -2.66
CA LEU A 190 23.86 45.55 -2.06
C LEU A 190 24.07 44.68 -0.82
N ASN A 191 25.05 43.78 -0.89
CA ASN A 191 25.52 42.99 0.27
C ASN A 191 25.97 43.88 1.42
#